data_AF-X1KYI0-F1
#
_entry.id   AF-X1KYI0-F1
#
_cell.length_a   1.000
_cell.length_b   1.000
_cell.length_c   1.000
_cell.angle_alpha   90.00
_cell.angle_beta   90.00
_cell.angle_gamma   90.00
#
_symmetry.space_group_name_H-M   'P 1'
#
loop_
_entity.id
_entity.type
_entity.pdbx_description
1 polymer ?
#
loop_
_entity_poly.entity_id
_entity_poly.type
_entity_poly.pdbx_seq_one_letter_code
_entity_poly.pdbx_strand_id
1 'polypeptide(L)'
;MSDKLGPRTFGQKEELVFLGREISEQRDYSDKVAEQIDEEVHNIIQHAYETAKRILTENKSKLIQITQKLIAQETLEGEELAALFNEPIPSTQ
;
A
#
# COMPACT_ATOMS: atom_id res chain seq x y z
N MET A 1 11.35 -5.18 3.99
CA MET A 1 12.43 -6.08 3.55
C MET A 1 12.33 -7.32 4.40
N SER A 2 12.31 -8.51 3.79
CA SER A 2 12.12 -9.77 4.52
C SER A 2 13.38 -10.15 5.29
N ASP A 3 13.23 -10.43 6.59
CA ASP A 3 14.34 -10.91 7.44
C ASP A 3 14.73 -12.36 7.11
N LYS A 4 13.83 -13.15 6.50
CA LYS A 4 14.06 -14.58 6.20
C LYS A 4 14.89 -14.80 4.94
N LEU A 5 14.76 -13.94 3.94
CA LEU A 5 15.39 -14.13 2.62
C LEU A 5 16.72 -13.36 2.46
N GLY A 6 17.04 -12.48 3.42
CA GLY A 6 18.24 -11.65 3.39
C GLY A 6 18.27 -10.65 2.22
N PRO A 7 19.31 -9.80 2.11
CA PRO A 7 19.45 -8.85 1.01
C PRO A 7 19.98 -9.56 -0.25
N ARG A 8 19.21 -10.52 -0.77
CA ARG A 8 19.55 -11.26 -1.99
C ARG A 8 18.60 -10.88 -3.11
N THR A 9 19.15 -10.51 -4.26
CA THR A 9 18.36 -10.27 -5.47
C THR A 9 17.95 -11.63 -6.04
N PHE A 10 16.64 -11.92 -6.04
CA PHE A 10 16.07 -13.10 -6.68
C PHE A 10 15.51 -12.69 -8.05
N GLY A 11 15.97 -13.37 -9.11
CA GLY A 11 15.67 -12.99 -10.49
C GLY A 11 16.55 -11.83 -10.95
N GLN A 12 17.57 -12.12 -11.74
CA GLN A 12 18.32 -11.08 -12.43
C GLN A 12 17.50 -10.65 -13.64
N LYS A 13 16.92 -9.44 -13.60
CA LYS A 13 16.25 -8.86 -14.76
C LYS A 13 17.33 -8.37 -15.73
N GLU A 14 17.92 -9.28 -16.51
CA GLU A 14 18.75 -8.89 -17.65
C GLU A 14 17.83 -8.31 -18.73
N GLU A 15 17.62 -7.00 -18.66
CA GLU A 15 16.86 -6.27 -19.67
C GLU A 15 17.73 -6.11 -20.93
N LEU A 16 17.79 -7.17 -21.74
CA LEU A 16 18.39 -7.12 -23.08
C LEU A 16 17.47 -6.32 -24.00
N VAL A 17 17.73 -5.02 -24.12
CA VAL A 17 16.98 -4.00 -24.90
C VAL A 17 16.83 -4.35 -26.41
N PHE A 18 17.42 -5.45 -26.88
CA PHE A 18 17.52 -5.80 -28.30
C PHE A 18 16.69 -7.00 -28.78
N LEU A 19 16.11 -7.82 -27.88
CA LEU A 19 15.21 -8.90 -28.29
C LEU A 19 13.81 -8.61 -27.76
N GLY A 20 12.90 -8.28 -28.66
CA GLY A 20 11.54 -7.87 -28.32
C GLY A 20 10.88 -8.82 -27.32
N ARG A 21 10.54 -8.28 -26.15
CA ARG A 21 9.49 -8.71 -25.19
C ARG A 21 9.37 -10.18 -24.77
N GLU A 22 10.26 -11.10 -25.14
CA GLU A 22 10.10 -12.52 -24.79
C GLU A 22 11.43 -13.23 -24.46
N ILE A 23 12.28 -12.61 -23.64
CA ILE A 23 13.27 -13.39 -22.89
C ILE A 23 12.67 -13.66 -21.52
N SER A 24 12.22 -14.90 -21.35
CA SER A 24 11.69 -15.49 -20.13
C SER A 24 12.53 -15.06 -18.93
N GLU A 25 11.90 -14.51 -17.89
CA GLU A 25 12.55 -14.31 -16.59
C GLU A 25 13.11 -15.66 -16.12
N GLN A 26 14.42 -15.87 -16.24
CA GLN A 26 15.06 -17.06 -15.67
C GLN A 26 14.96 -16.96 -14.15
N ARG A 27 14.03 -17.74 -13.58
CA ARG A 27 13.90 -17.91 -12.14
C ARG A 27 15.08 -18.74 -11.65
N ASP A 28 16.17 -18.08 -11.24
CA ASP A 28 17.34 -18.72 -10.64
C ASP A 28 17.13 -19.11 -9.16
N TYR A 29 15.93 -19.60 -8.82
CA TYR A 29 15.58 -20.03 -7.47
C TYR A 29 14.67 -21.25 -7.50
N SER A 30 14.83 -22.12 -6.50
CA SER A 30 14.05 -23.36 -6.41
C SER A 30 12.59 -23.09 -6.08
N ASP A 31 11.70 -24.03 -6.38
CA ASP A 31 10.26 -23.92 -6.06
C ASP A 31 10.02 -23.62 -4.57
N LYS A 32 10.85 -24.18 -3.69
CA LYS A 32 10.81 -23.90 -2.24
C LYS A 32 11.12 -22.43 -1.91
N VAL A 33 12.05 -21.81 -2.64
CA VAL A 33 12.38 -20.39 -2.47
C VAL A 33 11.29 -19.52 -3.09
N ALA A 34 10.69 -19.96 -4.20
CA ALA A 34 9.54 -19.29 -4.81
C ALA A 34 8.34 -19.23 -3.82
N GLU A 35 8.02 -20.34 -3.17
CA GLU A 35 6.97 -20.43 -2.15
C GLU A 35 7.24 -19.46 -0.99
N GLN A 36 8.49 -19.37 -0.53
CA GLN A 36 8.88 -18.42 0.53
C GLN A 36 8.74 -16.96 0.10
N ILE A 37 9.02 -16.63 -1.17
CA ILE A 37 8.84 -15.29 -1.71
C ILE A 37 7.34 -14.95 -1.74
N ASP A 38 6.50 -15.85 -2.25
CA ASP A 38 5.06 -15.64 -2.32
C ASP A 38 4.43 -15.46 -0.92
N GLU A 39 4.87 -16.24 0.06
CA GLU A 39 4.45 -16.10 1.47
C GLU A 39 4.81 -14.71 2.03
N GLU A 40 6.04 -14.24 1.79
CA GLU A 40 6.48 -12.93 2.27
C GLU A 40 5.75 -11.78 1.56
N VAL A 41 5.50 -11.89 0.25
CA VAL A 41 4.69 -10.91 -0.50
C VAL A 41 3.28 -10.86 0.07
N HIS A 42 2.67 -12.02 0.31
CA HIS A 42 1.34 -12.10 0.93
C HIS A 42 1.33 -11.41 2.31
N ASN A 43 2.31 -11.70 3.15
CA ASN A 43 2.42 -11.11 4.49
C ASN A 43 2.57 -9.58 4.42
N ILE A 44 3.36 -9.05 3.47
CA ILE A 44 3.52 -7.60 3.26
C ILE A 44 2.19 -6.97 2.88
N ILE A 45 1.46 -7.56 1.93
CA ILE A 45 0.16 -7.04 1.47
C ILE A 45 -0.86 -7.07 2.61
N GLN A 46 -0.93 -8.18 3.35
CA GLN A 46 -1.83 -8.33 4.48
C GLN A 46 -1.55 -7.30 5.56
N HIS A 47 -0.27 -7.10 5.92
CA HIS A 47 0.11 -6.11 6.91
C HIS A 47 -0.21 -4.67 6.48
N ALA A 48 0.02 -4.35 5.21
CA ALA A 48 -0.33 -3.04 4.64
C ALA A 48 -1.86 -2.82 4.67
N TYR A 49 -2.64 -3.85 4.32
CA TYR A 49 -4.10 -3.80 4.37
C TYR A 49 -4.61 -3.59 5.80
N GLU A 50 -4.12 -4.36 6.76
CA GLU A 50 -4.50 -4.22 8.17
C GLU A 50 -4.12 -2.86 8.73
N THR A 51 -2.94 -2.35 8.37
CA THR A 51 -2.49 -1.01 8.78
C THR A 51 -3.40 0.07 8.20
N ALA A 52 -3.71 0.02 6.90
CA ALA A 52 -4.62 0.96 6.26
C ALA A 52 -6.02 0.90 6.90
N LYS A 53 -6.55 -0.31 7.10
CA LYS A 53 -7.84 -0.53 7.74
C LYS A 53 -7.88 0.04 9.15
N ARG A 54 -6.83 -0.20 9.95
CA ARG A 54 -6.71 0.34 11.32
C ARG A 54 -6.73 1.85 11.32
N ILE A 55 -5.89 2.50 10.49
CA ILE A 55 -5.82 3.97 10.39
C ILE A 55 -7.20 4.55 10.02
N LEU A 56 -7.88 3.94 9.05
CA LEU A 56 -9.21 4.37 8.62
C LEU A 56 -10.26 4.19 9.74
N THR A 57 -10.19 3.09 10.50
CA THR A 57 -11.11 2.85 11.62
C THR A 57 -10.86 3.79 12.80
N GLU A 58 -9.61 4.06 13.15
CA GLU A 58 -9.24 4.98 14.22
C GLU A 58 -9.65 6.42 13.89
N ASN A 59 -9.57 6.81 12.61
CA ASN A 59 -9.95 8.14 12.11
C ASN A 59 -11.35 8.18 11.50
N LYS A 60 -12.22 7.19 11.79
CA LYS A 60 -13.54 7.07 11.14
C LYS A 60 -14.42 8.30 11.33
N SER A 61 -14.36 8.94 12.49
CA SER A 61 -15.09 10.18 12.79
C SER A 61 -14.66 11.33 11.87
N LYS A 62 -13.35 11.53 11.69
CA LYS A 62 -12.79 12.52 10.76
C LYS A 62 -13.15 12.20 9.31
N LEU A 63 -13.09 10.91 8.92
CA LEU A 63 -13.49 10.47 7.59
C LEU A 63 -14.96 10.82 7.28
N ILE A 64 -15.86 10.63 8.24
CA ILE A 64 -17.28 11.00 8.10
C ILE A 64 -17.42 12.51 7.93
N GLN A 65 -16.71 13.32 8.71
CA GLN A 65 -16.75 14.78 8.61
C GLN A 65 -16.28 15.28 7.24
N ILE A 66 -15.15 14.76 6.75
CA ILE A 66 -14.61 15.10 5.42
C ILE A 66 -15.62 14.68 4.34
N THR A 67 -16.21 13.50 4.47
CA THR A 67 -17.22 13.00 3.53
C THR A 67 -18.47 13.89 3.50
N GLN A 68 -18.97 14.32 4.66
CA GLN A 68 -20.12 15.23 4.76
C GLN A 68 -19.85 16.57 4.07
N LYS A 69 -18.63 17.10 4.24
CA LYS A 69 -18.24 18.35 3.61
C LYS A 69 -18.03 18.21 2.09
N LEU A 70 -17.47 17.08 1.64
CA LEU A 70 -17.38 16.74 0.22
C LEU A 70 -18.76 16.59 -0.44
N ILE A 71 -19.75 16.03 0.26
CA ILE A 71 -21.13 15.97 -0.24
C ILE A 71 -21.71 17.38 -0.40
N ALA A 72 -21.35 18.33 0.46
CA ALA A 72 -21.89 19.69 0.42
C ALA A 72 -21.19 20.60 -0.61
N GLN A 73 -19.87 20.45 -0.81
CA GLN A 73 -19.05 21.36 -1.63
C GLN A 73 -18.52 20.72 -2.92
N GLU A 74 -18.77 19.43 -3.15
CA GLU A 74 -18.35 18.59 -4.30
C GLU A 74 -16.84 18.45 -4.51
N THR A 75 -16.06 19.46 -4.12
CA THR A 75 -14.60 19.52 -4.20
C THR A 75 -14.06 20.10 -2.90
N LEU A 76 -12.90 19.61 -2.47
CA LEU A 76 -12.21 20.08 -1.28
C LEU A 76 -10.75 20.32 -1.63
N GLU A 77 -10.25 21.52 -1.38
CA GLU A 77 -8.85 21.87 -1.67
C GLU A 77 -7.91 21.37 -0.56
N GLY A 78 -6.63 21.20 -0.89
CA GLY A 78 -5.65 20.57 0.01
C GLY A 78 -5.49 21.29 1.36
N GLU A 79 -5.55 22.62 1.38
CA GLU A 79 -5.50 23.42 2.60
C GLU A 79 -6.75 23.24 3.47
N GLU A 80 -7.93 23.14 2.85
CA GLU A 80 -9.20 22.90 3.55
C GLU A 80 -9.25 21.49 4.14
N LEU A 81 -8.69 20.51 3.44
CA LEU A 81 -8.57 19.14 3.93
C LEU A 81 -7.64 19.09 5.15
N ALA A 82 -6.48 19.74 5.08
CA ALA A 82 -5.53 19.80 6.18
C ALA A 82 -6.14 20.51 7.41
N ALA A 83 -6.91 21.58 7.19
CA ALA A 83 -7.63 22.26 8.27
C ALA A 83 -8.64 21.34 8.96
N LEU A 84 -9.50 20.64 8.19
CA LEU A 84 -10.48 19.67 8.75
C LEU A 84 -9.81 18.50 9.48
N PHE A 85 -8.66 18.06 8.99
CA PHE A 85 -7.95 16.94 9.61
C PHE A 85 -7.37 17.31 10.98
N ASN A 86 -7.00 18.59 11.18
CA ASN A 86 -6.47 19.14 12.42
C ASN A 86 -7.54 19.75 13.34
N GLU A 87 -8.75 19.97 12.84
CA GLU A 87 -9.84 20.49 13.64
C GLU A 87 -10.30 19.45 14.68
N PRO A 88 -10.48 19.83 15.96
CA PRO A 88 -11.07 18.93 16.93
C PRO A 88 -12.48 18.57 16.46
N ILE A 89 -12.77 17.27 16.39
CA ILE A 89 -14.09 16.77 16.01
C ILE A 89 -15.11 17.47 16.92
N PRO A 90 -16.08 18.24 16.38
CA PRO A 90 -17.08 18.87 17.20
C PRO A 90 -17.83 17.75 17.93
N SER A 91 -17.80 17.81 19.25
CA SER A 91 -18.60 16.93 20.11
C SER A 91 -20.07 17.23 19.83
N THR A 92 -20.67 16.45 18.94
CA THR A 92 -22.12 16.42 18.76
C THR A 92 -22.73 16.00 20.10
N GLN A 93 -23.47 16.91 20.74
CA GLN A 93 -24.37 16.62 21.85
C GLN A 93 -25.50 15.69 21.40
#